data_AF-A0A918BWA7-F1
#
_entry.id   AF-A0A918BWA7-F1
#
_cell.length_a   1.000
_cell.length_b   1.000
_cell.length_c   1.000
_cell.angle_alpha   90.00
_cell.angle_beta   90.00
_cell.angle_gamma   90.00
#
_symmetry.space_group_name_H-M   'P 1'
#
loop_
_entity.id
_entity.type
_entity.pdbx_description
1 polymer ?
#
loop_
_entity_poly.entity_id
_entity_poly.type
_entity_poly.pdbx_seq_one_letter_code
_entity_poly.pdbx_strand_id
1 'polypeptide(L)'
;MIDEVRDTSICLAQQGKYSVWGDFEYISIKYIDGRIWQIGSMYGDPQAALITWDERYAVIIGCGVMICDLQRFGERVRDSLTWEKSPVVHLMADPENIWWFSAVEQVLQDDVRSELRIATDLKDEHVGIYSLNPATFEFKPVPLGQPLP
;
A
#
# COMPACT_ATOMS: atom_id res chain seq x y z
N MET A 1 -31.86 2.48 -23.24
CA MET A 1 -31.29 2.92 -21.97
C MET A 1 -29.87 2.41 -21.96
N ILE A 2 -28.90 3.31 -21.96
CA ILE A 2 -27.51 2.96 -21.70
C ILE A 2 -27.42 3.08 -20.18
N ASP A 3 -27.24 1.96 -19.48
CA ASP A 3 -27.00 2.02 -18.04
C ASP A 3 -25.74 2.85 -17.82
N GLU A 4 -25.87 3.92 -17.04
CA GLU A 4 -24.76 4.77 -16.65
C GLU A 4 -23.81 3.91 -15.83
N VAL A 5 -22.67 3.52 -16.41
CA VAL A 5 -21.61 2.81 -15.68
C VAL A 5 -21.12 3.78 -14.62
N ARG A 6 -21.45 3.52 -13.36
CA ARG A 6 -20.98 4.32 -12.24
C ARG A 6 -19.49 4.06 -12.04
N ASP A 7 -18.71 5.13 -12.06
CA ASP A 7 -17.30 5.08 -11.66
C ASP A 7 -17.22 4.73 -10.17
N THR A 8 -16.61 3.60 -9.88
CA THR A 8 -16.36 3.07 -8.52
C THR A 8 -14.97 3.41 -8.03
N SER A 9 -14.21 4.20 -8.78
CA SER A 9 -12.86 4.60 -8.43
C SER A 9 -12.85 5.50 -7.19
N ILE A 10 -12.01 5.15 -6.21
CA ILE A 10 -11.74 5.95 -5.02
C ILE A 10 -10.26 6.35 -4.99
N CYS A 11 -9.99 7.62 -4.66
CA CYS A 11 -8.63 8.08 -4.39
C CYS A 11 -8.28 7.71 -2.93
N LEU A 12 -7.32 6.81 -2.75
CA LEU A 12 -6.90 6.31 -1.43
C LEU A 12 -5.82 7.20 -0.80
N ALA A 13 -4.92 7.74 -1.62
CA ALA A 13 -3.87 8.63 -1.18
C ALA A 13 -3.42 9.55 -2.32
N GLN A 14 -2.97 10.76 -1.99
CA GLN A 14 -2.36 11.68 -2.94
C GLN A 14 -1.22 12.43 -2.27
N GLN A 15 -0.06 12.45 -2.92
CA GLN A 15 1.12 13.17 -2.46
C GLN A 15 1.91 13.66 -3.67
N GLY A 16 2.15 14.98 -3.68
CA GLY A 16 2.79 15.73 -4.77
C GLY A 16 2.43 15.25 -6.17
N LYS A 17 3.29 14.48 -6.84
CA LYS A 17 3.11 14.08 -8.25
C LYS A 17 2.30 12.80 -8.46
N TYR A 18 1.98 12.07 -7.39
CA TYR A 18 1.35 10.75 -7.48
C TYR A 18 0.03 10.70 -6.71
N SER A 19 -0.87 9.84 -7.17
CA SER A 19 -2.06 9.44 -6.43
C SER A 19 -2.30 7.94 -6.59
N VAL A 20 -2.79 7.32 -5.52
CA VAL A 20 -3.20 5.91 -5.47
C VAL A 20 -4.70 5.84 -5.61
N TRP A 21 -5.18 5.02 -6.53
CA TRP A 21 -6.60 4.83 -6.79
C TRP A 21 -6.96 3.35 -6.71
N GLY A 22 -8.04 3.05 -5.98
CA GLY A 22 -8.70 1.74 -6.00
C GLY A 22 -9.95 1.80 -6.88
N ASP A 23 -10.23 0.74 -7.63
CA ASP A 23 -11.48 0.51 -8.35
C ASP A 23 -11.88 -0.95 -8.15
N PHE A 24 -12.84 -1.18 -7.24
CA PHE A 24 -13.03 -2.48 -6.58
C PHE A 24 -11.66 -3.03 -6.09
N GLU A 25 -11.34 -4.26 -6.45
CA GLU A 25 -10.11 -4.94 -6.07
C GLU A 25 -8.87 -4.38 -6.79
N TYR A 26 -9.02 -3.62 -7.88
CA TYR A 26 -7.88 -3.17 -8.68
C TYR A 26 -7.25 -1.89 -8.16
N ILE A 27 -5.92 -1.81 -8.23
CA ILE A 27 -5.15 -0.68 -7.74
C ILE A 27 -4.34 -0.08 -8.89
N SER A 28 -4.38 1.24 -8.99
CA SER A 28 -3.60 2.01 -9.95
C SER A 28 -2.90 3.20 -9.31
N ILE A 29 -1.72 3.53 -9.82
CA ILE A 29 -1.02 4.79 -9.55
C ILE A 29 -1.27 5.73 -10.71
N LYS A 30 -1.74 6.94 -10.44
CA LYS A 30 -1.83 8.02 -11.43
C LYS A 30 -0.74 9.04 -11.17
N TYR A 31 0.01 9.39 -12.21
CA TYR A 31 0.96 10.49 -12.19
C TYR A 31 0.27 11.79 -12.59
N ILE A 32 0.82 12.94 -12.16
CA ILE A 32 0.21 14.26 -12.35
C ILE A 32 -0.05 14.66 -13.81
N ASP A 33 0.66 14.03 -14.77
CA ASP A 33 0.44 14.24 -16.21
C ASP A 33 -0.70 13.40 -16.81
N GLY A 34 -1.39 12.61 -15.98
CA GLY A 34 -2.52 11.77 -16.37
C GLY A 34 -2.15 10.34 -16.77
N ARG A 35 -0.86 9.98 -16.81
CA ARG A 35 -0.46 8.57 -17.00
C ARG A 35 -0.96 7.71 -15.85
N ILE A 36 -1.49 6.54 -16.19
CA ILE A 36 -2.02 5.55 -15.24
C ILE A 36 -1.15 4.30 -15.32
N TRP A 37 -0.81 3.74 -14.16
CA TRP A 37 -0.06 2.52 -14.03
C TRP A 37 -0.82 1.55 -13.12
N GLN A 38 -1.29 0.44 -13.68
CA GLN A 38 -1.96 -0.61 -12.92
C GLN A 38 -0.93 -1.44 -12.16
N ILE A 39 -1.07 -1.49 -10.83
CA ILE A 39 -0.05 -2.06 -9.94
C ILE A 39 -0.46 -3.37 -9.26
N GLY A 40 -1.71 -3.80 -9.45
CA GLY A 40 -2.17 -5.11 -9.02
C GLY A 40 -3.61 -5.06 -8.53
N SER A 41 -3.95 -6.02 -7.67
CA SER A 41 -5.24 -6.09 -7.00
C SER A 41 -5.12 -6.62 -5.57
N MET A 42 -6.15 -6.38 -4.76
CA MET A 42 -6.32 -6.94 -3.42
C MET A 42 -7.71 -7.57 -3.31
N TYR A 43 -7.76 -8.75 -2.71
CA TYR A 43 -9.01 -9.41 -2.39
C TYR A 43 -9.80 -8.61 -1.35
N GLY A 44 -11.08 -8.34 -1.63
CA GLY A 44 -11.95 -7.62 -0.70
C GLY A 44 -11.72 -6.10 -0.64
N ASP A 45 -11.16 -5.54 -1.72
CA ASP A 45 -10.85 -4.11 -1.92
C ASP A 45 -9.65 -3.60 -1.08
N PRO A 46 -8.89 -2.60 -1.59
CA PRO A 46 -7.88 -1.90 -0.80
C PRO A 46 -8.54 -1.06 0.31
N GLN A 47 -7.99 -1.15 1.52
CA GLN A 47 -8.53 -0.49 2.72
C GLN A 47 -7.97 0.92 2.92
N ALA A 48 -6.67 1.12 2.68
CA ALA A 48 -6.02 2.43 2.75
C ALA A 48 -4.75 2.46 1.90
N ALA A 49 -4.21 3.65 1.68
CA ALA A 49 -2.91 3.81 1.07
C ALA A 49 -2.14 4.99 1.66
N LEU A 50 -0.83 4.99 1.43
CA LEU A 50 0.10 6.04 1.77
C LEU A 50 1.10 6.19 0.63
N ILE A 51 1.50 7.42 0.33
CA ILE A 51 2.69 7.70 -0.47
C ILE A 51 3.72 8.30 0.49
N THR A 52 4.94 7.74 0.53
CA THR A 52 6.00 8.24 1.42
C THR A 52 6.31 9.70 1.13
N TRP A 53 6.74 10.47 2.13
CA TRP A 53 6.94 11.92 1.95
C TRP A 53 7.98 12.27 0.88
N ASP A 54 8.94 11.38 0.63
CA ASP A 54 9.94 11.53 -0.44
C ASP A 54 9.47 11.02 -1.81
N GLU A 55 8.21 10.62 -1.94
CA GLU A 55 7.57 10.07 -3.15
C GLU A 55 8.31 8.85 -3.72
N ARG A 56 9.05 8.11 -2.89
CA ARG A 56 9.76 6.91 -3.34
C ARG A 56 8.86 5.70 -3.41
N TYR A 57 7.97 5.53 -2.43
CA TYR A 57 7.11 4.36 -2.35
C TYR A 57 5.65 4.75 -2.22
N ALA A 58 4.77 3.96 -2.84
CA ALA A 58 3.37 3.88 -2.48
C ALA A 58 3.13 2.58 -1.73
N VAL A 59 2.47 2.65 -0.58
CA VAL A 59 2.08 1.51 0.24
C VAL A 59 0.57 1.45 0.28
N ILE A 60 0.01 0.30 -0.10
CA ILE A 60 -1.41 0.03 -0.10
C ILE A 60 -1.63 -1.12 0.85
N ILE A 61 -2.69 -1.03 1.65
CA ILE A 61 -3.03 -2.02 2.67
C ILE A 61 -4.48 -2.47 2.51
N GLY A 62 -4.78 -3.66 3.00
CA GLY A 62 -6.07 -4.32 2.93
C GLY A 62 -5.84 -5.78 3.27
N CYS A 63 -5.98 -6.65 2.28
CA CYS A 63 -5.52 -8.03 2.39
C CYS A 63 -3.99 -8.10 2.13
N GLY A 64 -3.20 -8.07 3.20
CA GLY A 64 -1.76 -7.90 3.15
C GLY A 64 -1.32 -6.46 2.86
N VAL A 65 -0.06 -6.32 2.44
CA VAL A 65 0.58 -5.03 2.16
C VAL A 65 1.21 -5.06 0.78
N MET A 66 0.79 -4.16 -0.10
CA MET A 66 1.41 -3.94 -1.40
C MET A 66 2.33 -2.72 -1.32
N ILE A 67 3.58 -2.88 -1.71
CA ILE A 67 4.59 -1.81 -1.75
C ILE A 67 5.01 -1.63 -3.19
N CYS A 68 4.90 -0.41 -3.71
CA CYS A 68 5.22 -0.05 -5.08
C CYS A 68 6.38 0.95 -5.10
N ASP A 69 7.42 0.67 -5.89
CA ASP A 69 8.53 1.59 -6.14
C ASP A 69 8.13 2.61 -7.24
N LEU A 70 7.87 3.84 -6.82
CA LEU A 70 7.44 4.92 -7.71
C LEU A 70 8.55 5.41 -8.64
N GLN A 71 9.81 5.09 -8.35
CA GLN A 71 10.94 5.39 -9.26
C GLN A 71 10.94 4.49 -10.49
N ARG A 72 10.17 3.40 -10.45
CA ARG A 72 10.00 2.42 -11.53
C ARG A 72 8.64 2.54 -12.21
N PHE A 73 8.02 3.71 -12.12
CA PHE A 73 6.69 3.98 -12.66
C PHE A 73 6.57 3.57 -14.14
N GLY A 74 5.56 2.76 -14.44
CA GLY A 74 5.27 2.26 -15.78
C GLY A 74 6.00 0.96 -16.15
N GLU A 75 6.87 0.43 -15.29
CA GLU A 75 7.47 -0.89 -15.50
C GLU A 75 6.43 -2.01 -15.40
N ARG A 76 6.74 -3.16 -16.00
CA ARG A 76 5.85 -4.32 -15.98
C ARG A 76 5.77 -4.92 -14.58
N VAL A 77 4.56 -5.01 -14.05
CA VAL A 77 4.28 -5.62 -12.74
C VAL A 77 4.14 -7.13 -12.86
N ARG A 78 4.64 -7.83 -11.83
CA ARG A 78 4.50 -9.28 -11.64
C ARG A 78 4.25 -9.55 -10.16
N ASP A 79 3.52 -10.61 -9.86
CA ASP A 79 3.35 -11.04 -8.48
C ASP A 79 4.71 -11.46 -7.92
N SER A 80 5.14 -10.79 -6.86
CA SER A 80 6.46 -11.02 -6.29
C SER A 80 6.60 -10.60 -4.84
N LEU A 81 7.58 -11.21 -4.20
CA LEU A 81 8.04 -10.87 -2.85
C LEU A 81 9.34 -10.04 -2.87
N THR A 82 9.91 -9.75 -4.05
CA THR A 82 11.22 -9.07 -4.15
C THR A 82 11.29 -8.03 -5.27
N TRP A 83 12.11 -7.00 -5.06
CA TRP A 83 12.27 -5.89 -6.01
C TRP A 83 12.91 -6.30 -7.34
N GLU A 84 13.73 -7.35 -7.36
CA GLU A 84 14.43 -7.78 -8.58
C GLU A 84 13.47 -8.30 -9.65
N LYS A 85 12.32 -8.83 -9.23
CA LYS A 85 11.35 -9.49 -10.11
C LYS A 85 10.19 -8.57 -10.52
N SER A 86 9.89 -7.56 -9.70
CA SER A 86 8.76 -6.67 -9.90
C SER A 86 9.01 -5.31 -9.23
N PRO A 87 8.50 -4.21 -9.79
CA PRO A 87 8.47 -2.90 -9.13
C PRO A 87 7.36 -2.81 -8.05
N VAL A 88 6.63 -3.91 -7.82
CA VAL A 88 5.61 -4.04 -6.78
C VAL A 88 5.85 -5.34 -6.03
N VAL A 89 5.81 -5.28 -4.69
CA VAL A 89 5.92 -6.42 -3.80
C VAL A 89 4.66 -6.54 -2.96
N HIS A 90 4.13 -7.75 -2.80
CA HIS A 90 2.93 -8.03 -2.01
C HIS A 90 3.27 -8.95 -0.84
N LEU A 91 3.25 -8.40 0.37
CA LEU A 91 3.57 -9.09 1.61
C LEU A 91 2.29 -9.51 2.34
N MET A 92 2.36 -10.60 3.10
CA MET A 92 1.30 -11.01 4.04
C MET A 92 -0.08 -11.22 3.40
N ALA A 93 -0.09 -11.63 2.13
CA ALA A 93 -1.29 -11.86 1.33
C ALA A 93 -1.49 -13.33 0.95
N ASP A 94 -0.86 -14.25 1.69
CA ASP A 94 -1.03 -15.68 1.49
C ASP A 94 -2.49 -16.07 1.84
N PRO A 95 -3.27 -16.66 0.92
CA PRO A 95 -4.64 -17.07 1.20
C PRO A 95 -4.79 -18.04 2.38
N GLU A 96 -3.76 -18.82 2.72
CA GLU A 96 -3.77 -19.73 3.86
C GLU A 96 -3.48 -19.03 5.20
N ASN A 97 -2.88 -17.84 5.17
CA ASN A 97 -2.51 -17.06 6.36
C ASN A 97 -2.49 -15.56 6.03
N ILE A 98 -3.65 -15.02 5.67
CA ILE A 98 -3.77 -13.65 5.22
C ILE A 98 -3.86 -12.70 6.41
N TRP A 99 -3.14 -11.58 6.34
CA TRP A 99 -3.23 -10.52 7.34
C TRP A 99 -4.13 -9.41 6.83
N TRP A 100 -5.05 -8.94 7.66
CA TRP A 100 -5.90 -7.80 7.36
C TRP A 100 -5.38 -6.55 8.03
N PHE A 101 -5.24 -5.49 7.24
CA PHE A 101 -4.74 -4.19 7.70
C PHE A 101 -5.80 -3.11 7.54
N SER A 102 -5.81 -2.16 8.47
CA SER A 102 -6.84 -1.12 8.57
C SER A 102 -6.31 0.30 8.48
N ALA A 103 -5.03 0.53 8.81
CA ALA A 103 -4.39 1.83 8.71
C ALA A 103 -2.91 1.74 8.31
N VAL A 104 -2.42 2.76 7.61
CA VAL A 104 -1.01 2.97 7.27
C VAL A 104 -0.68 4.45 7.37
N GLU A 105 0.37 4.79 8.11
CA GLU A 105 0.84 6.17 8.26
C GLU A 105 2.37 6.26 8.31
N GLN A 106 2.87 7.48 8.08
CA GLN A 106 4.25 7.85 8.36
C GLN A 106 4.21 8.95 9.41
N VAL A 107 4.82 8.75 10.57
CA VAL A 107 4.80 9.72 11.69
C VAL A 107 6.06 10.59 11.68
N LEU A 108 5.98 11.80 12.24
CA LEU A 108 7.08 12.80 12.16
C LEU A 108 8.42 12.32 12.72
N GLN A 109 8.39 11.37 13.64
CA GLN A 109 9.57 10.76 14.25
C GLN A 109 10.16 9.64 13.41
N ASP A 110 9.45 9.15 12.39
CA ASP A 110 9.91 8.10 11.51
C ASP A 110 11.03 8.62 10.60
N ASP A 111 11.99 7.74 10.29
CA ASP A 111 12.85 7.98 9.14
C ASP A 111 11.98 7.92 7.87
N VAL A 112 11.93 9.06 7.17
CA VAL A 112 11.16 9.28 5.93
C VAL A 112 11.30 8.16 4.91
N ARG A 113 12.42 7.46 4.89
CA ARG A 113 12.76 6.46 3.87
C ARG A 113 12.59 5.03 4.32
N SER A 114 12.49 4.78 5.62
CA SER A 114 12.63 3.43 6.15
C SER A 114 11.66 3.07 7.25
N GLU A 115 10.78 3.96 7.67
CA GLU A 115 9.78 3.65 8.70
C GLU A 115 8.39 4.16 8.33
N LEU A 116 7.44 3.22 8.41
CA LEU A 116 5.99 3.43 8.30
C LEU A 116 5.33 2.64 9.44
N ARG A 117 4.20 3.13 9.93
CA ARG A 117 3.34 2.45 10.91
C ARG A 117 2.16 1.83 10.19
N ILE A 118 1.88 0.56 10.45
CA ILE A 118 0.74 -0.16 9.89
C ILE A 118 -0.03 -0.83 11.03
N ALA A 119 -1.34 -0.65 11.08
CA ALA A 119 -2.23 -1.29 12.03
C ALA A 119 -3.03 -2.40 11.36
N THR A 120 -3.13 -3.56 12.01
CA THR A 120 -4.01 -4.64 11.56
C THR A 120 -5.48 -4.30 11.81
N ASP A 121 -6.40 -5.06 11.22
CA ASP A 121 -7.80 -5.05 11.62
C ASP A 121 -7.95 -5.56 13.07
N LEU A 122 -8.92 -5.04 13.80
CA LEU A 122 -9.19 -5.45 15.20
C LEU A 122 -9.69 -6.89 15.33
N LYS A 123 -10.15 -7.49 14.23
CA LYS A 123 -10.61 -8.89 14.16
C LYS A 123 -9.51 -9.84 13.68
N ASP A 124 -8.37 -9.32 13.25
CA ASP A 124 -7.24 -10.16 12.85
C ASP A 124 -6.61 -10.85 14.08
N GLU A 125 -6.12 -12.07 13.91
CA GLU A 125 -5.45 -12.80 15.00
C GLU A 125 -4.10 -12.17 15.39
N HIS A 126 -3.51 -11.40 14.47
CA HIS A 126 -2.26 -10.68 14.65
C HIS A 126 -2.48 -9.23 15.11
N VAL A 127 -3.54 -8.98 15.90
CA VAL A 127 -3.95 -7.62 16.27
C VAL A 127 -2.78 -6.80 16.85
N GLY A 128 -2.46 -5.68 16.22
CA GLY A 128 -1.36 -4.82 16.66
C GLY A 128 -0.98 -3.72 15.68
N ILE A 129 0.05 -2.97 16.08
CA ILE A 129 0.69 -1.93 15.27
C ILE A 129 2.12 -2.34 15.01
N TYR A 130 2.53 -2.20 13.76
CA TYR A 130 3.79 -2.70 13.24
C TYR A 130 4.55 -1.60 12.51
N SER A 131 5.87 -1.66 12.60
CA SER A 131 6.78 -0.90 11.77
C SER A 131 7.02 -1.68 10.48
N LEU A 132 6.93 -1.02 9.34
CA LEU A 132 7.36 -1.55 8.04
C LEU A 132 8.46 -0.66 7.46
N ASN A 133 9.55 -1.28 7.01
CA ASN A 133 10.54 -0.64 6.16
C ASN A 133 10.25 -0.97 4.69
N PRO A 134 9.83 0.00 3.86
CA PRO A 134 9.46 -0.29 2.48
C PRO A 134 10.65 -0.65 1.58
N ALA A 135 11.88 -0.30 1.97
CA ALA A 135 13.07 -0.63 1.18
C ALA A 135 13.55 -2.07 1.43
N THR A 136 13.47 -2.56 2.67
CA THR A 136 14.01 -3.86 3.09
C THR A 136 12.95 -4.91 3.40
N PHE A 137 11.68 -4.49 3.48
CA PHE A 137 10.54 -5.29 3.91
C PHE A 137 10.59 -5.78 5.36
N GLU A 138 11.49 -5.21 6.17
CA GLU A 138 11.52 -5.51 7.61
C GLU A 138 10.20 -5.10 8.25
N PHE A 139 9.52 -6.06 8.87
CA PHE A 139 8.23 -5.90 9.52
C PHE A 139 8.31 -6.37 10.97
N LYS A 140 8.03 -5.48 11.92
CA LYS A 140 8.20 -5.77 13.36
C LYS A 140 7.14 -5.06 14.21
N PRO A 141 6.70 -5.64 15.33
CA PRO A 141 5.81 -4.95 16.26
C PRO A 141 6.42 -3.63 16.74
N VAL A 142 5.58 -2.59 16.85
CA VAL A 142 5.99 -1.32 17.44
C VAL A 142 6.05 -1.49 18.97
N PRO A 143 7.18 -1.16 19.63
CA PRO A 143 7.28 -1.22 21.09
C PRO A 143 6.27 -0.31 21.79
N LEU A 144 5.79 -0.72 22.96
CA LEU A 144 4.93 0.10 23.81
C LEU A 144 5.59 1.45 24.12
N GLY A 145 4.81 2.53 24.03
CA GLY A 145 5.26 3.90 24.31
C GLY A 145 5.81 4.68 23.11
N GLN A 146 5.78 4.10 21.91
CA GLN A 146 6.08 4.81 20.65
C GLN A 146 4.81 5.50 20.09
N PRO A 147 4.97 6.54 19.24
CA PRO A 147 3.85 7.15 18.54
C PRO A 147 3.04 6.12 17.74
N LEU A 148 1.72 6.26 17.78
CA LEU A 148 0.79 5.40 17.06
C LEU A 148 0.20 6.17 15.87
N PRO A 149 -0.18 5.47 14.78
CA PRO A 149 -1.04 6.03 13.74
C PRO A 149 -2.42 6.41 14.31
#